data_AF-A0A0D8J3Y9-F1
#
_entry.id   AF-A0A0D8J3Y9-F1
#
_cell.length_a   1.000
_cell.length_b   1.000
_cell.length_c   1.000
_cell.angle_alpha   90.00
_cell.angle_beta   90.00
_cell.angle_gamma   90.00
#
_symmetry.space_group_name_H-M   'P 1'
#
loop_
_entity.id
_entity.type
_entity.pdbx_description
1 polymer ?
#
loop_
_entity_poly.entity_id
_entity_poly.type
_entity_poly.pdbx_seq_one_letter_code
_entity_poly.pdbx_strand_id
1 'polypeptide(L)'
;MENAKIENSLKVIEDLLKTEKAEEAKNRFEELEEQNTVRYFLLKGKIEQKYQNWGKAINAFNRVLDIDPANTEAANNLHLIKNILNFWNPDLLNP
;
A
#
# COMPACT_ATOMS: atom_id res chain seq x y z
N MET A 1 -11.45 19.80 11.81
CA MET A 1 -10.54 19.36 12.90
C MET A 1 -10.19 17.89 12.81
N GLU A 2 -11.10 17.02 12.36
CA GLU A 2 -10.90 15.57 12.22
C GLU A 2 -9.95 15.16 11.09
N ASN A 3 -10.11 15.72 9.89
CA ASN A 3 -9.21 15.48 8.75
C ASN A 3 -7.73 15.80 9.08
N ALA A 4 -7.50 16.83 9.89
CA ALA A 4 -6.15 17.20 10.32
C ALA A 4 -5.52 16.16 11.26
N LYS A 5 -6.33 15.48 12.09
CA LYS A 5 -5.84 14.39 12.94
C LYS A 5 -5.46 13.17 12.10
N ILE A 6 -6.31 12.79 11.15
CA ILE A 6 -6.05 11.67 10.25
C ILE A 6 -4.81 11.91 9.41
N GLU A 7 -4.64 13.12 8.87
CA GLU A 7 -3.46 13.47 8.08
C GLU A 7 -2.16 13.36 8.92
N ASN A 8 -2.21 13.83 10.17
CA ASN A 8 -1.10 13.67 11.11
C ASN A 8 -0.82 12.18 11.41
N SER A 9 -1.85 11.36 11.64
CA SER A 9 -1.68 9.93 11.87
C SER A 9 -1.06 9.23 10.67
N LEU A 10 -1.53 9.52 9.45
CA LEU A 10 -0.94 9.01 8.21
C LEU A 10 0.53 9.44 8.06
N LYS A 11 0.91 10.64 8.52
CA LYS A 11 2.30 11.10 8.53
C LYS A 11 3.17 10.26 9.46
N VAL A 12 2.69 10.05 10.68
CA VAL A 12 3.36 9.19 11.67
C VAL A 12 3.53 7.76 11.13
N ILE A 13 2.49 7.20 10.52
CA ILE A 13 2.54 5.84 9.94
C ILE A 13 3.56 5.75 8.81
N GLU A 14 3.62 6.76 7.93
CA GLU A 14 4.61 6.80 6.86
C GLU A 14 6.05 6.84 7.40
N ASP A 15 6.29 7.64 8.45
CA ASP A 15 7.60 7.72 9.10
C ASP A 15 7.96 6.38 9.77
N LEU A 16 7.00 5.72 10.42
CA LEU A 16 7.21 4.40 11.01
C LEU A 16 7.56 3.34 9.95
N LEU A 17 6.93 3.37 8.78
CA LEU A 17 7.23 2.46 7.66
C LEU A 17 8.65 2.62 7.09
N LYS A 18 9.20 3.84 7.13
CA LYS A 18 10.58 4.12 6.70
C LYS A 18 11.63 3.64 7.72
N THR A 19 11.19 3.28 8.92
CA THR A 19 12.03 2.72 9.99
C THR A 19 11.76 1.22 10.15
N GLU A 20 12.46 0.55 11.07
CA GLU A 20 12.22 -0.86 11.38
C GLU A 20 10.91 -1.11 12.17
N LYS A 21 10.02 -0.12 12.27
CA LYS A 21 8.78 -0.15 13.08
C LYS A 21 7.52 -0.43 12.27
N ALA A 22 7.60 -1.34 11.30
CA ALA A 22 6.47 -1.63 10.42
C ALA A 22 5.26 -2.25 11.12
N GLU A 23 5.47 -2.99 12.20
CA GLU A 23 4.38 -3.56 13.00
C GLU A 23 3.59 -2.46 13.71
N GLU A 24 4.29 -1.49 14.32
CA GLU A 24 3.65 -0.32 14.90
C GLU A 24 2.89 0.49 13.84
N ALA A 25 3.49 0.64 12.64
CA ALA A 25 2.84 1.32 11.52
C ALA A 25 1.53 0.63 11.11
N LYS A 26 1.53 -0.70 11.02
CA LYS A 26 0.36 -1.49 10.67
C LYS A 26 -0.73 -1.37 11.74
N ASN A 27 -0.38 -1.53 13.01
CA ASN A 27 -1.35 -1.45 14.12
C ASN A 27 -2.04 -0.07 14.15
N ARG A 28 -1.26 1.01 14.04
CA ARG A 28 -1.81 2.38 13.97
C ARG A 28 -2.66 2.61 12.73
N PHE A 29 -2.33 1.98 11.60
CA PHE A 29 -3.11 2.09 10.37
C PHE A 29 -4.46 1.38 10.51
N GLU A 30 -4.52 0.23 11.19
CA GLU A 30 -5.76 -0.52 11.44
C GLU A 30 -6.76 0.22 12.34
N GLU A 31 -6.29 1.17 13.13
CA GLU A 31 -7.13 2.07 13.95
C GLU A 31 -7.73 3.23 13.14
N LEU A 32 -7.30 3.45 11.90
CA LEU A 32 -7.82 4.52 11.06
C LEU A 32 -9.11 4.11 10.36
N GLU A 33 -10.07 5.03 10.33
CA GLU A 33 -11.21 4.92 9.43
C GLU A 33 -10.75 5.02 7.97
N GLU A 34 -11.40 4.24 7.09
CA GLU A 34 -11.05 4.25 5.68
C GLU A 34 -11.25 5.64 5.06
N GLN A 35 -10.21 6.14 4.40
CA GLN A 35 -10.23 7.41 3.70
C GLN A 35 -10.17 7.18 2.19
N ASN A 36 -11.00 7.89 1.44
CA ASN A 36 -10.93 7.86 -0.02
C ASN A 36 -9.88 8.85 -0.55
N THR A 37 -8.62 8.69 -0.15
CA THR A 37 -7.52 9.57 -0.56
C THR A 37 -6.34 8.78 -1.11
N VAL A 38 -5.58 9.40 -2.03
CA VAL A 38 -4.33 8.83 -2.57
C VAL A 38 -3.41 8.37 -1.45
N ARG A 39 -3.19 9.25 -0.45
CA ARG A 39 -2.22 9.00 0.62
C ARG A 39 -2.61 7.79 1.49
N TYR A 40 -3.89 7.65 1.82
CA TYR A 40 -4.38 6.51 2.60
C TYR A 40 -4.17 5.19 1.85
N PHE A 41 -4.62 5.10 0.60
CA PHE A 41 -4.49 3.87 -0.19
C PHE A 41 -3.03 3.55 -0.53
N LEU A 42 -2.18 4.56 -0.73
CA LEU A 42 -0.76 4.36 -0.96
C LEU A 42 -0.07 3.75 0.26
N LEU A 43 -0.38 4.22 1.48
CA LEU A 43 0.13 3.65 2.72
C LEU A 43 -0.42 2.24 2.97
N LYS A 44 -1.72 2.02 2.72
CA LYS A 44 -2.32 0.67 2.76
C LYS A 44 -1.57 -0.30 1.86
N GLY A 45 -1.31 0.10 0.62
CA GLY A 45 -0.57 -0.71 -0.35
C GLY A 45 0.83 -1.07 0.13
N LYS A 46 1.58 -0.09 0.64
CA LYS A 46 2.93 -0.29 1.18
C LYS A 46 2.95 -1.23 2.40
N ILE A 47 1.99 -1.08 3.33
CA ILE A 47 1.86 -1.97 4.49
C ILE A 47 1.61 -3.40 4.01
N GLU A 48 0.59 -3.60 3.19
CA GLU A 48 0.21 -4.94 2.72
C GLU A 48 1.32 -5.59 1.89
N GLN A 49 2.03 -4.81 1.07
CA GLN A 49 3.21 -5.27 0.32
C GLN A 49 4.33 -5.75 1.25
N LYS A 50 4.63 -5.00 2.33
CA LYS A 50 5.66 -5.36 3.31
C LYS A 50 5.34 -6.67 4.04
N TYR A 51 4.06 -6.97 4.23
CA TYR A 51 3.57 -8.24 4.80
C TYR A 51 3.26 -9.30 3.74
N GLN A 52 3.66 -9.08 2.48
CA GLN A 52 3.46 -10.01 1.36
C GLN A 52 1.98 -10.38 1.11
N ASN A 53 1.05 -9.54 1.55
CA ASN A 53 -0.37 -9.67 1.25
C ASN A 53 -0.64 -9.11 -0.15
N TRP A 54 -0.07 -9.75 -1.18
CA TRP A 54 0.02 -9.23 -2.55
C TRP A 54 -1.33 -8.81 -3.12
N GLY A 55 -2.39 -9.58 -2.91
CA GLY A 55 -3.73 -9.24 -3.38
C GLY A 55 -4.28 -7.96 -2.76
N LYS A 56 -4.07 -7.76 -1.44
CA LYS A 56 -4.50 -6.53 -0.75
C LYS A 56 -3.67 -5.32 -1.18
N ALA A 57 -2.37 -5.50 -1.37
CA ALA A 57 -1.48 -4.47 -1.87
C ALA A 57 -1.89 -4.01 -3.29
N ILE A 58 -2.16 -4.95 -4.19
CA ILE A 58 -2.65 -4.68 -5.55
C ILE A 58 -3.95 -3.88 -5.50
N ASN A 59 -4.93 -4.33 -4.70
CA ASN A 59 -6.20 -3.62 -4.58
C ASN A 59 -5.99 -2.17 -4.09
N ALA A 60 -5.14 -1.96 -3.08
CA ALA A 60 -4.87 -0.63 -2.57
C ALA A 60 -4.18 0.27 -3.61
N PHE A 61 -3.17 -0.22 -4.34
CA PHE A 61 -2.52 0.57 -5.39
C PHE A 61 -3.44 0.85 -6.58
N ASN A 62 -4.33 -0.07 -6.95
CA ASN A 62 -5.35 0.21 -7.96
C ASN A 62 -6.29 1.33 -7.50
N ARG A 63 -6.70 1.36 -6.22
CA ARG A 63 -7.50 2.48 -5.67
C ARG A 63 -6.75 3.82 -5.72
N VAL A 64 -5.42 3.82 -5.60
CA VAL A 64 -4.63 5.03 -5.85
C VAL A 64 -4.77 5.48 -7.29
N LEU A 65 -4.62 4.57 -8.25
CA LEU A 65 -4.72 4.87 -9.68
C LEU A 65 -6.14 5.24 -10.13
N ASP A 66 -7.18 4.77 -9.43
CA ASP A 66 -8.57 5.22 -9.64
C ASP A 66 -8.74 6.71 -9.29
N ILE A 67 -8.02 7.20 -8.26
CA ILE A 67 -8.09 8.58 -7.77
C ILE A 67 -7.12 9.49 -8.54
N ASP A 68 -5.92 9.01 -8.77
CA ASP A 68 -4.82 9.68 -9.47
C ASP A 68 -4.17 8.73 -10.49
N PRO A 69 -4.68 8.69 -11.73
CA PRO A 69 -4.15 7.82 -12.78
C PRO A 69 -2.69 8.07 -13.15
N ALA A 70 -2.15 9.26 -12.81
CA ALA A 70 -0.77 9.64 -13.09
C ALA A 70 0.19 9.27 -11.95
N ASN A 71 -0.29 8.60 -10.89
CA ASN A 71 0.51 8.25 -9.73
C ASN A 71 1.58 7.19 -10.06
N THR A 72 2.80 7.66 -10.34
CA THR A 72 3.91 6.79 -10.73
C THR A 72 4.32 5.83 -9.62
N GLU A 73 4.18 6.22 -8.36
CA GLU A 73 4.56 5.37 -7.22
C GLU A 73 3.65 4.13 -7.10
N ALA A 74 2.34 4.30 -7.23
CA ALA A 74 1.39 3.18 -7.23
C ALA A 74 1.62 2.26 -8.45
N ALA A 75 1.83 2.83 -9.64
CA ALA A 75 2.12 2.06 -10.84
C ALA A 75 3.41 1.22 -10.71
N ASN A 76 4.47 1.80 -10.15
CA ASN A 76 5.74 1.12 -9.93
C ASN A 76 5.60 -0.03 -8.92
N ASN A 77 4.87 0.18 -7.82
CA ASN A 77 4.63 -0.88 -6.85
C ASN A 77 3.80 -2.04 -7.42
N LEU A 78 2.77 -1.75 -8.23
CA LEU A 78 2.03 -2.78 -8.95
C LEU A 78 2.91 -3.59 -9.90
N HIS A 79 3.79 -2.91 -10.64
CA HIS A 79 4.74 -3.58 -11.54
C HIS A 79 5.67 -4.52 -10.75
N LEU A 80 6.23 -4.04 -9.63
CA LEU A 80 7.08 -4.86 -8.76
C LEU A 80 6.35 -6.09 -8.23
N ILE A 81 5.12 -5.93 -7.72
CA ILE A 81 4.33 -7.05 -7.19
C ILE A 81 4.02 -8.07 -8.29
N LYS A 82 3.64 -7.63 -9.50
CA LYS A 82 3.39 -8.53 -10.63
C LYS A 82 4.64 -9.31 -11.01
N ASN A 83 5.81 -8.67 -11.02
CA ASN A 83 7.08 -9.34 -11.31
C ASN A 83 7.42 -10.39 -10.23
N ILE A 84 7.21 -10.06 -8.96
CA ILE A 84 7.36 -11.01 -7.86
C ILE A 84 6.45 -12.21 -8.11
N LEU A 85 5.14 -12.01 -8.26
CA LEU A 85 4.19 -13.11 -8.46
C LEU A 85 4.46 -13.95 -9.70
N ASN A 86 4.88 -13.34 -10.81
CA ASN A 86 5.28 -14.05 -12.02
C ASN A 86 6.50 -14.96 -11.76
N PHE A 87 7.48 -14.49 -10.98
CA PHE A 87 8.64 -15.30 -10.61
C PHE A 87 8.25 -16.52 -9.75
N TRP A 88 7.29 -16.37 -8.84
CA TRP A 88 6.80 -17.47 -7.99
C TRP A 88 5.87 -18.44 -8.72
N ASN A 89 5.35 -18.08 -9.90
CA ASN A 89 4.46 -18.92 -10.71
C ASN A 89 5.06 -19.28 -12.08
N PRO A 90 6.21 -20.00 -12.14
CA PRO A 90 6.77 -20.45 -13.42
C PRO A 90 5.88 -21.47 -14.15
N ASP A 91 5.04 -22.21 -13.42
CA ASP A 91 4.24 -23.32 -13.97
C ASP A 91 2.99 -22.88 -14.77
N LEU A 92 2.62 -21.60 -14.76
CA LEU A 92 1.55 -21.09 -15.63
C LEU A 92 1.98 -20.96 -17.11
N LEU A 93 3.26 -21.17 -17.42
CA LEU A 93 3.83 -21.09 -18.77
C LEU A 93 4.36 -22.44 -19.31
N ASN A 94 3.97 -23.57 -18.71
CA ASN A 94 4.23 -24.88 -19.31
C ASN A 94 2.97 -25.40 -20.01
N PRO A 95 2.78 -25.13 -21.32
CA PRO A 95 1.69 -25.70 -22.12
C PRO A 95 1.80 -27.23 -22.28
#